data_AF-A0A023BXX1-F1
#
_entry.id   AF-A0A023BXX1-F1
#
_cell.length_a   1.000
_cell.length_b   1.000
_cell.length_c   1.000
_cell.angle_alpha   90.00
_cell.angle_beta   90.00
_cell.angle_gamma   90.00
#
_symmetry.space_group_name_H-M   'P 1'
#
loop_
_entity.id
_entity.type
_entity.pdbx_description
1 polymer ?
#
loop_
_entity_poly.entity_id
_entity_poly.type
_entity_poly.pdbx_seq_one_letter_code
_entity_poly.pdbx_strand_id
1 'polypeptide(L)'
;MIITDNLITSFLRTRSDTEEICAPLQIEDYVIQPIVDVSPPKWHLGHTTWFFEEFILSKYVPGFERFHPEYAYVFNSYYESVGKRVIRTDRGNLSRPTVSEVYEYRDYITSHLQTFLEENDDPKIRELVEIGIHHEKQHQELLITDIKFILGNNPLFPKYNDTFSENPGFDDDQISGYSTVEEGVYEIGYEGNKFCYDNELGRHKVFLREYTIANALVTNKEYLEFIEDKGYENSLLWHAEAWDWIHTDNIKAPLYWHKIDEQYHQYTLQGLKTIDYTAPVTHISFYEAFAFAQWKGERLPTEFEWETAQSLFKWGIRWEWTESAYSPYPNYKKAPGALGEYNGKFMVNQKVLRGGSVATPRDHTRPTYRNFFHPHLRWQFTGLRLVKDK
;
A
#
# COMPACT_ATOMS: atom_id res chain seq x y z
N MET A 1 20.25 18.48 28.66
CA MET A 1 19.79 18.62 27.27
C MET A 1 20.01 17.29 26.59
N ILE A 2 19.16 16.32 26.93
CA ILE A 2 19.31 14.92 26.51
C ILE A 2 18.34 14.74 25.35
N ILE A 3 18.90 14.46 24.18
CA ILE A 3 18.33 13.66 23.08
C ILE A 3 16.79 13.71 23.04
N THR A 4 16.30 14.62 22.20
CA THR A 4 14.92 14.74 21.71
C THR A 4 14.21 13.39 21.67
N ASP A 5 13.01 13.35 22.26
CA ASP A 5 12.12 12.20 22.23
C ASP A 5 11.97 11.66 20.80
N ASN A 6 12.34 10.40 20.59
CA ASN A 6 12.32 9.72 19.29
C ASN A 6 10.92 9.78 18.64
N LEU A 7 9.87 9.85 19.45
CA LEU A 7 8.48 9.87 18.96
C LEU A 7 8.09 11.20 18.30
N ILE A 8 8.39 12.34 18.93
CA ILE A 8 8.10 13.67 18.34
C ILE A 8 8.91 13.85 17.06
N THR A 9 10.18 13.44 17.06
CA THR A 9 11.02 13.50 15.85
C THR A 9 10.44 12.63 14.73
N SER A 10 10.00 11.41 15.05
CA SER A 10 9.36 10.50 14.07
C SER A 10 8.02 11.03 13.57
N PHE A 11 7.22 11.65 14.43
CA PHE A 11 5.99 12.31 14.07
C PHE A 11 6.25 13.46 13.08
N LEU A 12 7.08 14.43 13.45
CA LEU A 12 7.37 15.60 12.61
C LEU A 12 7.99 15.20 11.28
N ARG A 13 8.90 14.22 11.26
CA ARG A 13 9.44 13.67 10.02
C ARG A 13 8.36 13.06 9.14
N THR A 14 7.47 12.24 9.72
CA THR A 14 6.36 11.64 8.97
C THR A 14 5.44 12.71 8.39
N ARG A 15 5.13 13.79 9.14
CA ARG A 15 4.34 14.92 8.64
C ARG A 15 5.01 15.61 7.45
N SER A 16 6.31 15.86 7.55
CA SER A 16 7.12 16.46 6.49
C SER A 16 7.19 15.58 5.24
N ASP A 17 7.43 14.27 5.40
CA ASP A 17 7.52 13.32 4.30
C ASP A 17 6.19 13.29 3.49
N THR A 18 5.04 13.40 4.15
CA THR A 18 3.72 13.50 3.48
C THR A 18 3.60 14.75 2.62
N GLU A 19 4.11 15.89 3.10
CA GLU A 19 4.04 17.16 2.37
C GLU A 19 5.04 17.22 1.21
N GLU A 20 6.21 16.59 1.36
CA GLU A 20 7.19 16.43 0.28
C GLU A 20 6.61 15.62 -0.89
N ILE A 21 5.81 14.59 -0.62
CA ILE A 21 5.07 13.83 -1.64
C ILE A 21 4.06 14.71 -2.40
N CYS A 22 3.49 15.71 -1.75
CA CYS A 22 2.48 16.58 -2.38
C CYS A 22 3.11 17.80 -3.06
N ALA A 23 4.31 18.21 -2.66
CA ALA A 23 4.97 19.43 -3.12
C ALA A 23 5.05 19.62 -4.66
N PRO A 24 5.23 18.56 -5.50
CA PRO A 24 5.27 18.73 -6.95
C PRO A 24 3.92 18.98 -7.63
N LEU A 25 2.80 18.73 -6.93
CA LEU A 25 1.46 18.76 -7.49
C LEU A 25 0.97 20.17 -7.80
N GLN A 26 0.19 20.31 -8.87
CA GLN A 26 -0.63 21.50 -9.10
C GLN A 26 -1.89 21.46 -8.24
N ILE A 27 -2.53 22.60 -7.99
CA ILE A 27 -3.70 22.69 -7.10
C ILE A 27 -4.82 21.77 -7.59
N GLU A 28 -5.01 21.64 -8.89
CA GLU A 28 -6.04 20.81 -9.52
C GLU A 28 -5.83 19.31 -9.23
N ASP A 29 -4.58 18.85 -9.13
CA ASP A 29 -4.24 17.45 -8.90
C ASP A 29 -4.71 16.98 -7.50
N TYR A 30 -4.87 17.90 -6.56
CA TYR A 30 -5.30 17.59 -5.18
C TYR A 30 -6.78 17.24 -5.05
N VAL A 31 -7.60 17.50 -6.07
CA VAL A 31 -9.07 17.56 -5.94
C VAL A 31 -9.77 16.36 -6.57
N ILE A 32 -9.20 15.78 -7.62
CA ILE A 32 -9.93 14.83 -8.45
C ILE A 32 -9.95 13.41 -7.86
N GLN A 33 -11.03 12.68 -8.16
CA GLN A 33 -11.21 11.27 -7.82
C GLN A 33 -11.59 10.50 -9.09
N PRO A 34 -10.61 9.94 -9.83
CA PRO A 34 -10.88 9.29 -11.12
C PRO A 34 -11.62 7.95 -10.99
N ILE A 35 -11.43 7.22 -9.89
CA ILE A 35 -12.18 6.00 -9.53
C ILE A 35 -12.46 5.99 -8.02
N VAL A 36 -13.41 5.15 -7.57
CA VAL A 36 -13.79 5.03 -6.15
C VAL A 36 -12.62 4.67 -5.23
N ASP A 37 -11.65 3.92 -5.75
CA ASP A 37 -10.55 3.43 -4.95
C ASP A 37 -9.47 4.47 -4.66
N VAL A 38 -9.31 5.42 -5.58
CA VAL A 38 -8.42 6.57 -5.45
C VAL A 38 -9.08 7.64 -4.61
N SER A 39 -8.35 8.29 -3.72
CA SER A 39 -8.79 9.47 -2.98
C SER A 39 -8.00 10.70 -3.42
N PRO A 40 -8.62 11.90 -3.43
CA PRO A 40 -7.89 13.12 -3.74
C PRO A 40 -6.72 13.35 -2.77
N PRO A 41 -5.55 13.84 -3.21
CA PRO A 41 -4.42 14.11 -2.33
C PRO A 41 -4.75 15.00 -1.12
N LYS A 42 -5.61 16.02 -1.29
CA LYS A 42 -6.05 16.86 -0.14
C LYS A 42 -6.90 16.08 0.87
N TRP A 43 -7.61 15.05 0.42
CA TRP A 43 -8.36 14.18 1.32
C TRP A 43 -7.41 13.35 2.17
N HIS A 44 -6.33 12.80 1.60
CA HIS A 44 -5.30 12.11 2.38
C HIS A 44 -4.66 13.02 3.42
N LEU A 45 -4.27 14.24 3.02
CA LEU A 45 -3.69 15.25 3.91
C LEU A 45 -4.60 15.60 5.09
N GLY A 46 -5.89 15.81 4.84
CA GLY A 46 -6.87 16.08 5.89
C GLY A 46 -7.20 14.84 6.74
N HIS A 47 -7.26 13.66 6.12
CA HIS A 47 -7.59 12.41 6.80
C HIS A 47 -6.54 11.98 7.82
N THR A 48 -5.26 12.03 7.46
CA THR A 48 -4.18 11.69 8.40
C THR A 48 -4.13 12.68 9.57
N THR A 49 -4.46 13.94 9.31
CA THR A 49 -4.57 14.99 10.33
C THR A 49 -5.76 14.76 11.27
N TRP A 50 -6.90 14.39 10.70
CA TRP A 50 -8.10 14.03 11.46
C TRP A 50 -7.86 12.89 12.43
N PHE A 51 -7.03 11.91 12.08
CA PHE A 51 -6.70 10.82 12.99
C PHE A 51 -6.12 11.36 14.31
N PHE A 52 -5.14 12.26 14.25
CA PHE A 52 -4.52 12.84 15.45
C PHE A 52 -5.49 13.76 16.23
N GLU A 53 -6.31 14.54 15.53
CA GLU A 53 -7.33 15.37 16.18
C GLU A 53 -8.36 14.52 16.93
N GLU A 54 -8.92 13.51 16.26
CA GLU A 54 -10.05 12.72 16.74
C GLU A 54 -9.67 11.70 17.82
N PHE A 55 -8.54 11.01 17.64
CA PHE A 55 -8.13 9.96 18.56
C PHE A 55 -7.26 10.47 19.71
N ILE A 56 -6.65 11.65 19.58
CA ILE A 56 -5.71 12.18 20.57
C ILE A 56 -6.17 13.52 21.14
N LEU A 57 -6.04 14.61 20.38
CA LEU A 57 -6.19 15.96 20.93
C LEU A 57 -7.58 16.21 21.51
N SER A 58 -8.65 15.89 20.76
CA SER A 58 -10.03 16.11 21.21
C SER A 58 -10.46 15.27 22.42
N LYS A 59 -9.70 14.22 22.77
CA LYS A 59 -10.01 13.31 23.87
C LYS A 59 -9.16 13.57 25.12
N TYR A 60 -7.92 13.99 24.92
CA TYR A 60 -6.92 14.04 26.00
C TYR A 60 -6.42 15.44 26.33
N VAL A 61 -6.73 16.45 25.51
CA VAL A 61 -6.46 17.85 25.82
C VAL A 61 -7.75 18.51 26.34
N PRO A 62 -7.84 18.87 27.64
CA PRO A 62 -9.04 19.50 28.20
C PRO A 62 -9.35 20.82 27.51
N GLY A 63 -10.60 20.97 27.04
CA GLY A 63 -11.04 22.20 26.37
C GLY A 63 -10.45 22.40 24.97
N PHE A 64 -9.91 21.35 24.34
CA PHE A 64 -9.37 21.45 22.98
C PHE A 64 -10.40 21.99 21.98
N GLU A 65 -10.05 23.10 21.33
CA GLU A 65 -10.84 23.67 20.25
C GLU A 65 -10.49 22.97 18.94
N ARG A 66 -11.48 22.33 18.32
CA ARG A 66 -11.31 21.72 16.99
C ARG A 66 -11.06 22.79 15.96
N PHE A 67 -10.26 22.48 14.95
CA PHE A 67 -9.96 23.42 13.86
C PHE A 67 -11.24 23.84 13.11
N HIS A 68 -12.10 22.87 12.82
CA HIS A 68 -13.40 23.11 12.19
C HIS A 68 -14.43 22.06 12.66
N PRO A 69 -15.67 22.46 13.00
CA PRO A 69 -16.66 21.54 13.60
C PRO A 69 -17.04 20.36 12.68
N GLU A 70 -17.03 20.56 11.37
CA GLU A 70 -17.45 19.54 10.39
C GLU A 70 -16.30 18.70 9.81
N TYR A 71 -15.04 18.96 10.14
CA TYR A 71 -13.92 18.23 9.51
C TYR A 71 -13.88 16.76 9.92
N ALA A 72 -14.38 16.42 11.11
CA ALA A 72 -14.55 15.03 11.52
C ALA A 72 -15.52 14.26 10.60
N TYR A 73 -16.55 14.92 10.07
CA TYR A 73 -17.48 14.32 9.10
C TYR A 73 -16.82 14.15 7.72
N VAL A 74 -16.05 15.15 7.27
CA VAL A 74 -15.41 15.16 5.95
C VAL A 74 -14.28 14.14 5.85
N PHE A 75 -13.48 14.03 6.90
CA PHE A 75 -12.24 13.27 6.89
C PHE A 75 -12.31 11.91 7.61
N ASN A 76 -13.45 11.53 8.22
CA ASN A 76 -13.62 10.16 8.69
C ASN A 76 -13.64 9.19 7.49
N SER A 77 -12.73 8.21 7.51
CA SER A 77 -12.61 7.21 6.44
C SER A 77 -13.74 6.19 6.49
N TYR A 78 -13.81 5.41 7.57
CA TYR A 78 -14.69 4.25 7.71
C TYR A 78 -15.03 3.90 9.16
N TYR A 79 -14.70 4.74 10.14
CA TYR A 79 -14.98 4.44 11.54
C TYR A 79 -16.44 4.73 11.85
N GLU A 80 -17.29 3.71 11.69
CA GLU A 80 -18.74 3.83 11.91
C GLU A 80 -19.04 4.11 13.39
N SER A 81 -18.22 3.60 14.31
CA SER A 81 -18.34 3.88 15.73
C SER A 81 -17.95 5.31 16.13
N VAL A 82 -17.29 6.07 15.26
CA VAL A 82 -16.87 7.46 15.53
C VAL A 82 -17.93 8.46 15.07
N GLY A 83 -18.59 8.21 13.93
CA GLY A 83 -19.68 9.07 13.48
C GLY A 83 -19.99 8.95 11.99
N LYS A 84 -20.89 9.81 11.51
CA LYS A 84 -21.23 9.92 10.08
C LYS A 84 -19.98 10.34 9.28
N ARG A 85 -19.99 9.98 7.98
CA ARG A 85 -18.92 10.31 7.04
C ARG A 85 -19.46 10.72 5.68
N VAL A 86 -18.65 11.45 4.91
CA VAL A 86 -18.87 11.61 3.47
C VAL A 86 -18.76 10.24 2.79
N ILE A 87 -19.64 9.97 1.83
CA ILE A 87 -19.61 8.73 1.05
C ILE A 87 -18.31 8.70 0.24
N ARG A 88 -17.58 7.58 0.26
CA ARG A 88 -16.25 7.46 -0.37
C ARG A 88 -16.23 7.88 -1.85
N THR A 89 -17.31 7.61 -2.60
CA THR A 89 -17.45 7.96 -4.02
C THR A 89 -17.56 9.47 -4.27
N ASP A 90 -17.88 10.26 -3.24
CA ASP A 90 -18.11 11.70 -3.37
C ASP A 90 -16.93 12.55 -2.89
N ARG A 91 -15.79 11.94 -2.54
CA ARG A 91 -14.61 12.69 -2.05
C ARG A 91 -14.09 13.66 -3.12
N GLY A 92 -14.10 13.27 -4.39
CA GLY A 92 -13.72 14.13 -5.52
C GLY A 92 -14.71 15.26 -5.83
N ASN A 93 -15.94 15.20 -5.30
CA ASN A 93 -16.94 16.27 -5.47
C ASN A 93 -16.74 17.41 -4.46
N LEU A 94 -15.84 17.24 -3.49
CA LEU A 94 -15.57 18.22 -2.45
C LEU A 94 -14.54 19.26 -2.93
N SER A 95 -15.02 20.36 -3.51
CA SER A 95 -14.17 21.53 -3.78
C SER A 95 -13.70 22.24 -2.51
N ARG A 96 -14.43 22.05 -1.39
CA ARG A 96 -14.07 22.53 -0.06
C ARG A 96 -13.93 21.36 0.94
N PRO A 97 -13.01 21.44 1.91
CA PRO A 97 -12.02 22.51 2.08
C PRO A 97 -11.01 22.58 0.93
N THR A 98 -10.51 23.80 0.71
CA THR A 98 -9.45 24.12 -0.26
C THR A 98 -8.13 23.48 0.16
N VAL A 99 -7.17 23.40 -0.77
CA VAL A 99 -5.84 22.87 -0.47
C VAL A 99 -5.18 23.67 0.67
N SER A 100 -5.24 25.01 0.62
CA SER A 100 -4.67 25.86 1.68
C SER A 100 -5.34 25.66 3.04
N GLU A 101 -6.67 25.57 3.11
CA GLU A 101 -7.39 25.29 4.36
C GLU A 101 -7.03 23.91 4.96
N VAL A 102 -6.68 22.92 4.10
CA VAL A 102 -6.19 21.62 4.57
C VAL A 102 -4.77 21.72 5.12
N TYR A 103 -3.88 22.51 4.51
CA TYR A 103 -2.54 22.77 5.06
C TYR A 103 -2.61 23.55 6.37
N GLU A 104 -3.47 24.56 6.49
CA GLU A 104 -3.72 25.26 7.75
C GLU A 104 -4.21 24.31 8.85
N TYR A 105 -5.08 23.36 8.50
CA TYR A 105 -5.51 22.31 9.42
C TYR A 105 -4.36 21.39 9.84
N ARG A 106 -3.49 20.99 8.90
CA ARG A 106 -2.30 20.19 9.18
C ARG A 106 -1.37 20.90 10.16
N ASP A 107 -1.11 22.18 9.95
CA ASP A 107 -0.23 22.99 10.79
C ASP A 107 -0.81 23.11 12.20
N TYR A 108 -2.11 23.46 12.29
CA TYR A 108 -2.81 23.57 13.57
C TYR A 108 -2.68 22.32 14.42
N ILE A 109 -3.00 21.14 13.86
CA ILE A 109 -2.93 19.87 14.60
C ILE A 109 -1.50 19.45 14.88
N THR A 110 -0.56 19.68 13.96
CA THR A 110 0.86 19.36 14.16
C THR A 110 1.44 20.16 15.33
N SER A 111 1.20 21.48 15.39
CA SER A 111 1.69 22.33 16.49
C SER A 111 1.07 21.93 17.84
N HIS A 112 -0.25 21.71 17.89
CA HIS A 112 -0.92 21.32 19.14
C HIS A 112 -0.47 19.95 19.63
N LEU A 113 -0.29 18.97 18.73
CA LEU A 113 0.20 17.66 19.12
C LEU A 113 1.66 17.71 19.59
N GLN A 114 2.51 18.49 18.93
CA GLN A 114 3.88 18.68 19.37
C GLN A 114 3.91 19.25 20.80
N THR A 115 3.23 20.36 21.06
CA THR A 115 3.18 20.95 22.41
C THR A 115 2.61 19.98 23.44
N PHE A 116 1.55 19.24 23.07
CA PHE A 116 0.97 18.25 23.97
C PHE A 116 1.97 17.14 24.34
N LEU A 117 2.75 16.65 23.38
CA LEU A 117 3.75 15.59 23.61
C LEU A 117 5.00 16.08 24.34
N GLU A 118 5.34 17.36 24.26
CA GLU A 118 6.43 17.96 25.06
C GLU A 118 6.10 17.95 26.57
N GLU A 119 4.81 17.99 26.91
CA GLU A 119 4.33 18.06 28.30
C GLU A 119 3.70 16.74 28.80
N ASN A 120 3.50 15.75 27.91
CA ASN A 120 2.79 14.52 28.21
C ASN A 120 3.56 13.27 27.75
N ASP A 121 3.91 12.41 28.72
CA ASP A 121 4.62 11.14 28.50
C ASP A 121 3.74 9.91 28.81
N ASP A 122 2.41 10.04 28.77
CA ASP A 122 1.49 8.92 29.01
C ASP A 122 1.73 7.81 27.96
N PRO A 123 2.10 6.58 28.38
CA PRO A 123 2.37 5.47 27.47
C PRO A 123 1.23 5.18 26.49
N LYS A 124 -0.02 5.39 26.89
CA LYS A 124 -1.19 5.19 26.03
C LYS A 124 -1.25 6.23 24.91
N ILE A 125 -0.90 7.48 25.21
CA ILE A 125 -0.83 8.55 24.19
C ILE A 125 0.30 8.24 23.22
N ARG A 126 1.46 7.81 23.72
CA ARG A 126 2.60 7.42 22.88
C ARG A 126 2.23 6.30 21.90
N GLU A 127 1.52 5.28 22.37
CA GLU A 127 1.00 4.20 21.53
C GLU A 127 0.04 4.72 20.44
N LEU A 128 -0.89 5.61 20.80
CA LEU A 128 -1.82 6.22 19.83
C LEU A 128 -1.11 7.07 18.77
N VAL A 129 -0.07 7.82 19.17
CA VAL A 129 0.76 8.58 18.23
C VAL A 129 1.54 7.64 17.31
N GLU A 130 2.11 6.55 17.84
CA GLU A 130 2.82 5.56 17.02
C GLU A 130 1.87 4.90 16.00
N ILE A 131 0.65 4.54 16.40
CA ILE A 131 -0.41 4.09 15.48
C ILE A 131 -0.69 5.15 14.41
N GLY A 132 -0.87 6.42 14.81
CA GLY A 132 -1.13 7.53 13.90
C GLY A 132 0.00 7.77 12.89
N ILE A 133 1.25 7.64 13.32
CA ILE A 133 2.44 7.70 12.44
C ILE A 133 2.39 6.59 11.40
N HIS A 134 2.15 5.35 11.81
CA HIS A 134 2.06 4.23 10.87
C HIS A 134 0.83 4.32 9.95
N HIS A 135 -0.29 4.84 10.45
CA HIS A 135 -1.46 5.16 9.63
C HIS A 135 -1.14 6.22 8.56
N GLU A 136 -0.45 7.30 8.92
CA GLU A 136 -0.01 8.30 7.93
C GLU A 136 0.97 7.72 6.92
N LYS A 137 1.87 6.83 7.32
CA LYS A 137 2.77 6.11 6.40
C LYS A 137 2.01 5.21 5.40
N GLN A 138 0.91 4.56 5.78
CA GLN A 138 0.04 3.88 4.81
C GLN A 138 -0.54 4.88 3.80
N HIS A 139 -0.96 6.04 4.30
CA HIS A 139 -1.48 7.12 3.46
C HIS A 139 -0.44 7.79 2.58
N GLN A 140 0.85 7.77 2.93
CA GLN A 140 1.94 8.22 2.07
C GLN A 140 2.10 7.31 0.85
N GLU A 141 2.02 5.99 1.04
CA GLU A 141 2.03 5.05 -0.08
C GLU A 141 0.77 5.19 -0.95
N LEU A 142 -0.41 5.33 -0.32
CA LEU A 142 -1.64 5.63 -1.04
C LEU A 142 -1.53 6.95 -1.82
N LEU A 143 -0.99 8.01 -1.24
CA LEU A 143 -0.76 9.28 -1.92
C LEU A 143 0.04 9.08 -3.21
N ILE A 144 1.17 8.37 -3.17
CA ILE A 144 1.98 8.13 -4.36
C ILE A 144 1.21 7.33 -5.43
N THR A 145 0.49 6.28 -5.03
CA THR A 145 -0.27 5.44 -5.97
C THR A 145 -1.49 6.16 -6.55
N ASP A 146 -2.17 6.97 -5.75
CA ASP A 146 -3.34 7.76 -6.11
C ASP A 146 -2.95 8.96 -6.99
N ILE A 147 -1.85 9.65 -6.68
CA ILE A 147 -1.23 10.68 -7.55
C ILE A 147 -0.86 10.07 -8.90
N LYS A 148 -0.19 8.90 -8.90
CA LYS A 148 0.18 8.22 -10.14
C LYS A 148 -1.06 7.90 -10.98
N PHE A 149 -2.14 7.46 -10.36
CA PHE A 149 -3.39 7.15 -11.06
C PHE A 149 -4.07 8.42 -11.60
N ILE A 150 -4.10 9.50 -10.83
CA ILE A 150 -4.63 10.81 -11.24
C ILE A 150 -3.92 11.31 -12.50
N LEU A 151 -2.59 11.33 -12.46
CA LEU A 151 -1.78 11.87 -13.56
C LEU A 151 -1.69 10.89 -14.74
N GLY A 152 -1.61 9.59 -14.48
CA GLY A 152 -1.49 8.54 -15.50
C GLY A 152 -2.76 8.29 -16.31
N ASN A 153 -3.92 8.70 -15.81
CA ASN A 153 -5.17 8.68 -16.59
C ASN A 153 -5.42 9.97 -17.37
N ASN A 154 -4.59 11.01 -17.18
CA ASN A 154 -4.68 12.20 -17.98
C ASN A 154 -4.08 11.91 -19.38
N PRO A 155 -4.78 12.22 -20.49
CA PRO A 155 -4.31 11.93 -21.85
C PRO A 155 -3.02 12.67 -22.22
N LEU A 156 -2.61 13.68 -21.44
CA LEU A 156 -1.35 14.40 -21.63
C LEU A 156 -0.16 13.75 -20.90
N PHE A 157 -0.40 12.71 -20.10
CA PHE A 157 0.63 12.02 -19.30
C PHE A 157 1.58 12.97 -18.55
N PRO A 158 1.06 13.94 -17.77
CA PRO A 158 1.89 14.87 -17.03
C PRO A 158 2.86 14.13 -16.11
N LYS A 159 4.11 14.59 -16.06
CA LYS A 159 5.08 14.07 -15.10
C LYS A 159 4.75 14.57 -13.69
N TYR A 160 4.95 13.73 -12.68
CA TYR A 160 4.86 14.11 -11.28
C TYR A 160 6.14 14.86 -10.85
N ASN A 161 7.31 14.24 -11.04
CA ASN A 161 8.61 14.89 -10.84
C ASN A 161 9.72 14.19 -11.64
N ASP A 162 10.95 14.70 -11.58
CA ASP A 162 12.11 14.13 -12.29
C ASP A 162 12.94 13.16 -11.44
N THR A 163 12.64 13.02 -10.14
CA THR A 163 13.52 12.34 -9.16
C THR A 163 12.98 11.03 -8.63
N PHE A 164 11.67 10.77 -8.70
CA PHE A 164 11.08 9.54 -8.20
C PHE A 164 11.50 8.36 -9.08
N SER A 165 12.26 7.42 -8.53
CA SER A 165 12.65 6.20 -9.24
C SER A 165 11.74 5.05 -8.87
N GLU A 166 11.04 4.49 -9.86
CA GLU A 166 10.17 3.31 -9.67
C GLU A 166 10.95 1.99 -9.71
N ASN A 167 12.21 2.03 -10.13
CA ASN A 167 13.10 0.87 -10.23
C ASN A 167 14.50 1.19 -9.62
N PRO A 168 14.57 1.63 -8.34
CA PRO A 168 15.84 2.01 -7.74
C PRO A 168 16.72 0.79 -7.51
N GLY A 169 17.99 0.86 -7.92
CA GLY A 169 18.99 -0.17 -7.63
C GLY A 169 18.69 -1.55 -8.25
N PHE A 170 17.94 -1.60 -9.35
CA PHE A 170 17.89 -2.76 -10.22
C PHE A 170 19.16 -2.77 -11.11
N ASP A 171 20.32 -2.85 -10.46
CA ASP A 171 21.59 -3.22 -11.09
C ASP A 171 21.80 -4.73 -10.86
N ASP A 172 22.59 -5.39 -11.72
CA ASP A 172 22.89 -6.84 -11.89
C ASP A 172 23.08 -7.74 -10.63
N ASP A 173 22.96 -7.22 -9.42
CA ASP A 173 23.11 -7.88 -8.12
C ASP A 173 21.83 -8.58 -7.59
N GLN A 174 20.82 -8.82 -8.43
CA GLN A 174 19.76 -9.77 -8.06
C GLN A 174 20.28 -11.19 -8.25
N ILE A 175 20.28 -11.98 -7.18
CA ILE A 175 20.59 -13.40 -7.24
C ILE A 175 19.52 -14.03 -8.14
N SER A 176 19.85 -14.34 -9.39
CA SER A 176 18.97 -15.09 -10.27
C SER A 176 18.79 -16.53 -9.74
N GLY A 177 17.68 -17.17 -10.08
CA GLY A 177 17.43 -18.57 -9.73
C GLY A 177 16.42 -18.76 -8.61
N TYR A 178 16.49 -19.91 -7.96
CA TYR A 178 15.53 -20.34 -6.94
C TYR A 178 16.28 -20.76 -5.68
N SER A 179 15.70 -20.45 -4.53
CA SER A 179 16.15 -20.97 -3.24
C SER A 179 15.17 -22.02 -2.72
N THR A 180 15.71 -23.10 -2.17
CA THR A 180 14.91 -24.16 -1.54
C THR A 180 14.67 -23.82 -0.08
N VAL A 181 13.44 -24.01 0.38
CA VAL A 181 13.10 -24.05 1.80
C VAL A 181 12.67 -25.47 2.14
N GLU A 182 13.32 -26.05 3.13
CA GLU A 182 13.11 -27.43 3.56
C GLU A 182 11.69 -27.64 4.12
N GLU A 183 11.19 -28.87 4.04
CA GLU A 183 9.94 -29.24 4.70
C GLU A 183 10.07 -29.09 6.23
N GLY A 184 9.05 -28.52 6.87
CA GLY A 184 9.09 -28.34 8.32
C GLY A 184 7.92 -27.58 8.92
N VAL A 185 8.00 -27.41 10.23
CA VAL A 185 7.07 -26.57 11.00
C VAL A 185 7.75 -25.24 11.29
N TYR A 186 7.15 -24.16 10.79
CA TYR A 186 7.67 -22.80 10.87
C TYR A 186 6.77 -21.94 11.76
N GLU A 187 7.35 -20.93 12.39
CA GLU A 187 6.60 -19.94 13.16
C GLU A 187 6.32 -18.71 12.32
N ILE A 188 5.06 -18.32 12.26
CA ILE A 188 4.53 -17.23 11.44
C ILE A 188 3.87 -16.19 12.35
N GLY A 189 4.08 -14.92 12.03
CA GLY A 189 3.50 -13.77 12.71
C GLY A 189 4.50 -13.04 13.58
N TYR A 190 4.11 -11.82 13.96
CA TYR A 190 4.98 -10.89 14.65
C TYR A 190 5.41 -11.39 16.04
N GLU A 191 6.72 -11.31 16.31
CA GLU A 191 7.31 -11.42 17.65
C GLU A 191 8.20 -10.19 17.89
N GLY A 192 7.99 -9.52 19.02
CA GLY A 192 8.81 -8.39 19.45
C GLY A 192 8.03 -7.33 20.20
N ASN A 193 8.71 -6.21 20.45
CA ASN A 193 8.19 -5.06 21.21
C ASN A 193 8.15 -3.77 20.39
N LYS A 194 8.32 -3.85 19.07
CA LYS A 194 8.17 -2.70 18.15
C LYS A 194 6.73 -2.68 17.64
N PHE A 195 6.35 -1.58 17.00
CA PHE A 195 5.06 -1.47 16.34
C PHE A 195 4.78 -2.66 15.39
N CYS A 196 3.57 -3.21 15.52
CA CYS A 196 2.97 -4.05 14.50
C CYS A 196 1.46 -3.81 14.44
N TYR A 197 0.83 -4.19 13.32
CA TYR A 197 -0.62 -4.20 13.21
C TYR A 197 -1.19 -5.45 13.88
N ASP A 198 -2.40 -5.32 14.42
CA ASP A 198 -3.13 -6.41 15.08
C ASP A 198 -3.31 -7.65 14.18
N ASN A 199 -3.39 -7.45 12.86
CA ASN A 199 -3.52 -8.52 11.87
C ASN A 199 -2.26 -9.41 11.71
N GLU A 200 -1.15 -9.06 12.37
CA GLU A 200 0.11 -9.81 12.39
C GLU A 200 0.37 -10.53 13.71
N LEU A 201 -0.41 -10.20 14.74
CA LEU A 201 -0.35 -10.84 16.04
C LEU A 201 -0.98 -12.23 16.01
N GLY A 202 -0.74 -13.00 17.07
CA GLY A 202 -1.14 -14.40 17.14
C GLY A 202 -0.12 -15.31 16.46
N ARG A 203 1.17 -15.13 16.82
CA ARG A 203 2.26 -15.97 16.32
C ARG A 203 1.93 -17.45 16.53
N HIS A 204 2.03 -18.22 15.46
CA HIS A 204 1.54 -19.60 15.40
C HIS A 204 2.41 -20.46 14.50
N LYS A 205 2.19 -21.78 14.56
CA LYS A 205 2.93 -22.75 13.77
C LYS A 205 2.18 -23.13 12.51
N VAL A 206 2.88 -23.17 11.39
CA VAL A 206 2.38 -23.65 10.09
C VAL A 206 3.32 -24.75 9.60
N PHE A 207 2.76 -25.83 9.08
CA PHE A 207 3.54 -26.84 8.37
C PHE A 207 3.67 -26.45 6.90
N LEU A 208 4.90 -26.38 6.40
CA LEU A 208 5.20 -26.14 5.00
C LEU A 208 5.91 -27.37 4.44
N ARG A 209 5.46 -27.86 3.28
CA ARG A 209 6.21 -28.84 2.48
C ARG A 209 7.46 -28.17 1.93
N GLU A 210 8.41 -28.95 1.44
CA GLU A 210 9.55 -28.40 0.70
C GLU A 210 9.03 -27.65 -0.54
N TYR A 211 9.56 -26.45 -0.78
CA TYR A 211 9.27 -25.66 -1.98
C TYR A 211 10.51 -24.90 -2.44
N THR A 212 10.49 -24.46 -3.70
CA THR A 212 11.54 -23.60 -4.25
C THR A 212 10.95 -22.28 -4.71
N ILE A 213 11.49 -21.17 -4.21
CA ILE A 213 10.98 -19.81 -4.47
C ILE A 213 11.99 -19.01 -5.28
N ALA A 214 11.49 -18.25 -6.25
CA ALA A 214 12.32 -17.43 -7.11
C ALA A 214 13.03 -16.33 -6.29
N ASN A 215 14.32 -16.12 -6.54
CA ASN A 215 15.12 -15.11 -5.85
C ASN A 215 14.92 -13.70 -6.44
N ALA A 216 14.40 -13.61 -7.66
CA ALA A 216 14.04 -12.36 -8.34
C ALA A 216 12.52 -12.27 -8.58
N LEU A 217 12.04 -11.05 -8.79
CA LEU A 217 10.68 -10.80 -9.29
C LEU A 217 10.60 -11.09 -10.79
N VAL A 218 9.39 -11.39 -11.27
CA VAL A 218 9.12 -11.49 -12.70
C VAL A 218 9.34 -10.13 -13.38
N THR A 219 10.05 -10.17 -14.50
CA THR A 219 10.42 -8.97 -15.28
C THR A 219 9.35 -8.56 -16.29
N ASN A 220 9.40 -7.31 -16.73
CA ASN A 220 8.60 -6.81 -17.84
C ASN A 220 8.84 -7.62 -19.14
N LYS A 221 10.06 -8.11 -19.37
CA LYS A 221 10.37 -9.00 -20.49
C LYS A 221 9.59 -10.29 -20.43
N GLU A 222 9.65 -11.00 -19.31
CA GLU A 222 8.93 -12.26 -19.14
C GLU A 222 7.41 -12.04 -19.23
N TYR A 223 6.92 -10.91 -18.72
CA TYR A 223 5.51 -10.54 -18.83
C TYR A 223 5.08 -10.21 -20.26
N LEU A 224 5.96 -9.62 -21.08
CA LEU A 224 5.71 -9.42 -22.50
C LEU A 224 5.59 -10.77 -23.22
N GLU A 225 6.44 -11.76 -22.91
CA GLU A 225 6.34 -13.12 -23.48
C GLU A 225 4.96 -13.74 -23.19
N PHE A 226 4.43 -13.56 -21.98
CA PHE A 226 3.07 -13.99 -21.62
C PHE A 226 2.00 -13.31 -22.47
N ILE A 227 2.12 -11.99 -22.70
CA ILE A 227 1.18 -11.24 -23.56
C ILE A 227 1.27 -11.74 -25.01
N GLU A 228 2.49 -11.90 -25.54
CA GLU A 228 2.74 -12.32 -26.93
C GLU A 228 2.29 -13.76 -27.20
N ASP A 229 2.36 -14.63 -26.20
CA ASP A 229 1.79 -15.99 -26.23
C ASP A 229 0.28 -16.01 -25.93
N LYS A 230 -0.40 -14.86 -26.11
CA LYS A 230 -1.85 -14.71 -25.98
C LYS A 230 -2.39 -15.04 -24.59
N GLY A 231 -1.61 -14.74 -23.55
CA GLY A 231 -2.00 -14.97 -22.15
C GLY A 231 -3.36 -14.39 -21.78
N TYR A 232 -3.66 -13.16 -22.23
CA TYR A 232 -4.95 -12.49 -22.01
C TYR A 232 -6.11 -13.02 -22.89
N GLU A 233 -5.85 -13.91 -23.84
CA GLU A 233 -6.87 -14.53 -24.71
C GLU A 233 -7.08 -16.02 -24.40
N ASN A 234 -6.28 -16.59 -23.50
CA ASN A 234 -6.36 -18.01 -23.15
C ASN A 234 -7.11 -18.23 -21.84
N SER A 235 -8.40 -18.54 -21.93
CA SER A 235 -9.28 -18.73 -20.77
C SER A 235 -8.84 -19.82 -19.79
N LEU A 236 -8.00 -20.77 -20.21
CA LEU A 236 -7.51 -21.85 -19.35
C LEU A 236 -6.52 -21.37 -18.28
N LEU A 237 -5.96 -20.17 -18.44
CA LEU A 237 -5.00 -19.59 -17.49
C LEU A 237 -5.67 -18.82 -16.35
N TRP A 238 -6.96 -18.51 -16.48
CA TRP A 238 -7.64 -17.56 -15.60
C TRP A 238 -8.70 -18.23 -14.73
N HIS A 239 -8.87 -17.69 -13.53
CA HIS A 239 -10.07 -17.95 -12.75
C HIS A 239 -11.32 -17.43 -13.50
N ALA A 240 -12.50 -18.02 -13.25
CA ALA A 240 -13.73 -17.59 -13.91
C ALA A 240 -14.05 -16.09 -13.67
N GLU A 241 -13.96 -15.63 -12.42
CA GLU A 241 -14.18 -14.21 -12.08
C GLU A 241 -13.15 -13.29 -12.76
N ALA A 242 -11.90 -13.74 -12.88
CA ALA A 242 -10.86 -13.02 -13.60
C ALA A 242 -11.14 -12.92 -15.10
N TRP A 243 -11.66 -14.00 -15.69
CA TRP A 243 -12.03 -14.04 -17.09
C TRP A 243 -13.17 -13.07 -17.39
N ASP A 244 -14.20 -13.04 -16.56
CA ASP A 244 -15.29 -12.06 -16.67
C ASP A 244 -14.77 -10.62 -16.52
N TRP A 245 -13.86 -10.39 -15.57
CA TRP A 245 -13.22 -9.10 -15.34
C TRP A 245 -12.42 -8.60 -16.55
N ILE A 246 -11.59 -9.46 -17.17
CA ILE A 246 -10.83 -9.11 -18.38
C ILE A 246 -11.74 -8.60 -19.50
N HIS A 247 -12.89 -9.24 -19.71
CA HIS A 247 -13.82 -8.88 -20.77
C HIS A 247 -14.62 -7.62 -20.43
N THR A 248 -15.06 -7.50 -19.18
CA THR A 248 -15.85 -6.36 -18.70
C THR A 248 -15.03 -5.07 -18.74
N ASP A 249 -13.77 -5.15 -18.30
CA ASP A 249 -12.89 -3.99 -18.17
C ASP A 249 -11.90 -3.84 -19.35
N ASN A 250 -11.97 -4.75 -20.33
CA ASN A 250 -11.14 -4.77 -21.55
C ASN A 250 -9.63 -4.75 -21.25
N ILE A 251 -9.19 -5.62 -20.33
CA ILE A 251 -7.81 -5.69 -19.85
C ILE A 251 -6.93 -6.47 -20.84
N LYS A 252 -5.77 -5.91 -21.22
CA LYS A 252 -4.88 -6.52 -22.24
C LYS A 252 -3.39 -6.51 -21.90
N ALA A 253 -3.00 -5.74 -20.89
CA ALA A 253 -1.63 -5.53 -20.45
C ALA A 253 -1.66 -4.89 -19.05
N PRO A 254 -0.56 -4.92 -18.27
CA PRO A 254 -0.45 -4.26 -16.96
C PRO A 254 -0.92 -2.80 -16.98
N LEU A 255 -1.41 -2.30 -15.84
CA LEU A 255 -1.91 -0.93 -15.78
C LEU A 255 -0.78 0.06 -16.11
N TYR A 256 -1.11 1.12 -16.86
CA TYR A 256 -0.20 2.11 -17.44
C TYR A 256 0.65 1.65 -18.62
N TRP A 257 0.46 0.43 -19.14
CA TRP A 257 1.06 0.04 -20.42
C TRP A 257 0.23 0.59 -21.58
N HIS A 258 0.90 1.25 -22.52
CA HIS A 258 0.31 1.83 -23.71
C HIS A 258 1.05 1.31 -24.94
N LYS A 259 0.32 0.74 -25.90
CA LYS A 259 0.89 0.33 -27.18
C LYS A 259 0.79 1.51 -28.16
N ILE A 260 1.93 2.10 -28.52
CA ILE A 260 2.06 3.27 -29.40
C ILE A 260 3.02 2.90 -30.53
N ASP A 261 2.58 3.02 -31.78
CA ASP A 261 3.37 2.65 -32.97
C ASP A 261 4.00 1.25 -32.87
N GLU A 262 3.19 0.26 -32.45
CA GLU A 262 3.59 -1.13 -32.20
C GLU A 262 4.59 -1.36 -31.05
N GLN A 263 4.97 -0.33 -30.30
CA GLN A 263 5.87 -0.43 -29.15
C GLN A 263 5.15 -0.16 -27.83
N TYR A 264 5.45 -0.97 -26.82
CA TYR A 264 4.95 -0.72 -25.48
C TYR A 264 5.71 0.40 -24.79
N HIS A 265 4.93 1.33 -24.25
CA HIS A 265 5.34 2.40 -23.37
C HIS A 265 4.67 2.18 -22.01
N GLN A 266 5.28 2.70 -20.95
CA GLN A 266 4.70 2.72 -19.61
C GLN A 266 4.64 4.15 -19.10
N TYR A 267 3.49 4.53 -18.54
CA TYR A 267 3.43 5.75 -17.74
C TYR A 267 4.07 5.53 -16.36
N THR A 268 5.09 6.33 -16.06
CA THR A 268 5.80 6.38 -14.78
C THR A 268 5.56 7.73 -14.12
N LEU A 269 5.90 7.89 -12.85
CA LEU A 269 5.89 9.19 -12.17
C LEU A 269 6.84 10.22 -12.80
N GLN A 270 7.77 9.78 -13.67
CA GLN A 270 8.60 10.65 -14.50
C GLN A 270 8.03 10.89 -15.91
N GLY A 271 6.75 10.55 -16.14
CA GLY A 271 6.07 10.64 -17.43
C GLY A 271 6.10 9.32 -18.22
N LEU A 272 5.59 9.40 -19.45
CA LEU A 272 5.52 8.27 -20.38
C LEU A 272 6.91 7.93 -20.95
N LYS A 273 7.31 6.67 -20.84
CA LYS A 273 8.61 6.17 -21.29
C LYS A 273 8.46 4.85 -22.02
N THR A 274 9.44 4.48 -22.84
CA THR A 274 9.56 3.10 -23.34
C THR A 274 9.75 2.15 -22.17
N ILE A 275 9.19 0.94 -22.26
CA ILE A 275 9.31 -0.04 -21.18
C ILE A 275 10.76 -0.46 -20.98
N ASP A 276 11.20 -0.45 -19.73
CA ASP A 276 12.42 -1.13 -19.31
C ASP A 276 12.13 -2.62 -19.11
N TYR A 277 12.60 -3.44 -20.03
CA TYR A 277 12.32 -4.88 -20.04
C TYR A 277 13.06 -5.66 -18.93
N THR A 278 14.10 -5.10 -18.32
CA THR A 278 14.79 -5.76 -17.20
C THR A 278 14.08 -5.53 -15.87
N ALA A 279 13.39 -4.38 -15.74
CA ALA A 279 12.67 -4.02 -14.53
C ALA A 279 11.54 -5.02 -14.18
N PRO A 280 11.23 -5.21 -12.89
CA PRO A 280 10.11 -6.03 -12.46
C PRO A 280 8.77 -5.48 -12.93
N VAL A 281 7.91 -6.39 -13.38
CA VAL A 281 6.54 -6.05 -13.75
C VAL A 281 5.82 -5.41 -12.57
N THR A 282 5.00 -4.41 -12.88
CA THR A 282 4.27 -3.64 -11.87
C THR A 282 2.85 -3.31 -12.31
N HIS A 283 2.00 -3.01 -11.33
CA HIS A 283 0.59 -2.65 -11.51
C HIS A 283 -0.25 -3.75 -12.16
N ILE A 284 -0.05 -4.96 -11.66
CA ILE A 284 -0.82 -6.15 -12.02
C ILE A 284 -1.74 -6.57 -10.87
N SER A 285 -2.89 -7.13 -11.22
CA SER A 285 -3.87 -7.67 -10.29
C SER A 285 -3.42 -9.05 -9.76
N PHE A 286 -4.07 -9.56 -8.71
CA PHE A 286 -3.87 -10.94 -8.30
C PHE A 286 -4.25 -11.90 -9.44
N TYR A 287 -5.32 -11.60 -10.17
CA TYR A 287 -5.74 -12.39 -11.31
C TYR A 287 -4.65 -12.52 -12.38
N GLU A 288 -4.03 -11.39 -12.73
CA GLU A 288 -2.92 -11.32 -13.67
C GLU A 288 -1.69 -12.07 -13.16
N ALA A 289 -1.38 -11.93 -11.87
CA ALA A 289 -0.26 -12.64 -11.24
C ALA A 289 -0.48 -14.17 -11.25
N PHE A 290 -1.69 -14.62 -10.94
CA PHE A 290 -2.06 -16.03 -10.98
C PHE A 290 -1.97 -16.60 -12.40
N ALA A 291 -2.57 -15.92 -13.39
CA ALA A 291 -2.58 -16.40 -14.77
C ALA A 291 -1.18 -16.48 -15.37
N PHE A 292 -0.32 -15.51 -15.04
CA PHE A 292 1.09 -15.57 -15.40
C PHE A 292 1.78 -16.79 -14.79
N ALA A 293 1.57 -17.06 -13.49
CA ALA A 293 2.15 -18.22 -12.82
C ALA A 293 1.70 -19.53 -13.46
N GLN A 294 0.40 -19.66 -13.79
CA GLN A 294 -0.13 -20.82 -14.52
C GLN A 294 0.53 -20.98 -15.89
N TRP A 295 0.72 -19.89 -16.64
CA TRP A 295 1.39 -19.92 -17.93
C TRP A 295 2.85 -20.38 -17.85
N LYS A 296 3.58 -19.96 -16.81
CA LYS A 296 4.93 -20.46 -16.54
C LYS A 296 4.97 -21.91 -16.05
N GLY A 297 3.82 -22.52 -15.72
CA GLY A 297 3.75 -23.85 -15.11
C GLY A 297 4.18 -23.84 -13.63
N GLU A 298 4.00 -22.71 -12.96
CA GLU A 298 4.39 -22.46 -11.57
C GLU A 298 3.17 -21.96 -10.77
N ARG A 299 3.40 -21.49 -9.54
CA ARG A 299 2.36 -20.87 -8.71
C ARG A 299 2.87 -19.66 -7.96
N LEU A 300 1.95 -18.94 -7.31
CA LEU A 300 2.33 -17.90 -6.35
C LEU A 300 2.65 -18.54 -4.98
N PRO A 301 3.52 -17.93 -4.16
CA PRO A 301 3.75 -18.37 -2.78
C PRO A 301 2.48 -18.17 -1.94
N THR A 302 2.26 -19.00 -0.94
CA THR A 302 1.44 -18.61 0.21
C THR A 302 2.14 -17.51 1.01
N GLU A 303 1.41 -16.72 1.80
CA GLU A 303 2.04 -15.71 2.66
C GLU A 303 3.02 -16.31 3.68
N PHE A 304 2.81 -17.59 4.04
CA PHE A 304 3.64 -18.33 4.98
C PHE A 304 4.98 -18.77 4.36
N GLU A 305 4.92 -19.25 3.11
CA GLU A 305 6.12 -19.54 2.32
C GLU A 305 6.94 -18.26 2.10
N TRP A 306 6.27 -17.17 1.72
CA TRP A 306 6.96 -15.89 1.55
C TRP A 306 7.65 -15.42 2.85
N GLU A 307 6.93 -15.44 3.98
CA GLU A 307 7.47 -14.99 5.28
C GLU A 307 8.67 -15.84 5.74
N THR A 308 8.62 -17.15 5.49
CA THR A 308 9.70 -18.07 5.84
C THR A 308 10.94 -17.86 4.96
N ALA A 309 10.74 -17.54 3.67
CA ALA A 309 11.82 -17.41 2.69
C ALA A 309 12.39 -15.99 2.56
N GLN A 310 11.80 -14.98 3.19
CA GLN A 310 12.12 -13.56 2.97
C GLN A 310 13.60 -13.18 3.12
N SER A 311 14.38 -13.94 3.91
CA SER A 311 15.81 -13.69 4.11
C SER A 311 16.69 -14.22 2.96
N LEU A 312 16.12 -15.00 2.05
CA LEU A 312 16.81 -15.63 0.92
C LEU A 312 16.86 -14.73 -0.33
N PHE A 313 16.11 -13.62 -0.33
CA PHE A 313 16.03 -12.69 -1.45
C PHE A 313 15.86 -11.24 -0.99
N LYS A 314 16.10 -10.30 -1.89
CA LYS A 314 15.78 -8.88 -1.67
C LYS A 314 14.30 -8.64 -1.97
N TRP A 315 13.65 -7.84 -1.13
CA TRP A 315 12.26 -7.42 -1.27
C TRP A 315 12.13 -5.90 -1.02
N GLY A 316 10.94 -5.33 -1.25
CA GLY A 316 10.66 -3.91 -0.98
C GLY A 316 10.56 -3.03 -2.21
N ILE A 317 10.71 -3.60 -3.42
CA ILE A 317 10.48 -2.85 -4.66
C ILE A 317 9.04 -2.98 -5.17
N ARG A 318 8.34 -4.09 -4.84
CA ARG A 318 6.94 -4.33 -5.21
C ARG A 318 6.26 -5.09 -4.08
N TRP A 319 4.99 -4.77 -3.83
CA TRP A 319 4.12 -5.68 -3.11
C TRP A 319 3.93 -6.96 -3.92
N GLU A 320 4.27 -8.10 -3.35
CA GLU A 320 4.26 -9.39 -4.03
C GLU A 320 2.95 -10.11 -3.70
N TRP A 321 2.13 -10.38 -4.73
CA TRP A 321 0.90 -11.15 -4.56
C TRP A 321 1.18 -12.55 -4.03
N THR A 322 0.39 -12.99 -3.05
CA THR A 322 0.42 -14.35 -2.51
C THR A 322 -0.89 -15.10 -2.81
N GLU A 323 -0.86 -16.43 -2.74
CA GLU A 323 -2.06 -17.27 -2.79
C GLU A 323 -2.91 -17.20 -1.51
N SER A 324 -2.44 -16.53 -0.46
CA SER A 324 -3.21 -16.47 0.79
C SER A 324 -4.37 -15.48 0.70
N ALA A 325 -5.55 -15.92 1.12
CA ALA A 325 -6.66 -15.03 1.42
C ALA A 325 -6.35 -14.22 2.69
N TYR A 326 -6.76 -12.95 2.72
CA TYR A 326 -6.61 -12.11 3.91
C TYR A 326 -7.59 -12.55 5.01
N SER A 327 -7.15 -13.53 5.79
CA SER A 327 -7.89 -14.14 6.91
C SER A 327 -7.22 -13.83 8.25
N PRO A 328 -7.99 -13.85 9.36
CA PRO A 328 -7.40 -13.73 10.70
C PRO A 328 -6.41 -14.87 10.96
N TYR A 329 -5.27 -14.56 11.57
CA TYR A 329 -4.42 -15.59 12.16
C TYR A 329 -5.14 -16.29 13.31
N PRO A 330 -4.74 -17.54 13.67
CA PRO A 330 -5.28 -18.23 14.83
C PRO A 330 -5.24 -17.35 16.09
N ASN A 331 -6.36 -17.29 16.80
CA ASN A 331 -6.54 -16.46 18.00
C ASN A 331 -6.46 -14.94 17.79
N TYR A 332 -6.60 -14.44 16.55
CA TYR A 332 -6.76 -13.02 16.29
C TYR A 332 -7.85 -12.41 17.18
N LYS A 333 -7.54 -11.27 17.80
CA LYS A 333 -8.46 -10.48 18.62
C LYS A 333 -8.43 -9.04 18.14
N LYS A 334 -9.61 -8.46 17.95
CA LYS A 334 -9.75 -7.03 17.65
C LYS A 334 -9.39 -6.21 18.88
N ALA A 335 -8.73 -5.08 18.67
CA ALA A 335 -8.58 -4.06 19.71
C ALA A 335 -9.96 -3.55 20.16
N PRO A 336 -10.12 -3.14 21.43
CA PRO A 336 -11.38 -2.55 21.89
C PRO A 336 -11.62 -1.16 21.27
N GLY A 337 -12.89 -0.79 21.10
CA GLY A 337 -13.30 0.52 20.59
C GLY A 337 -13.05 0.72 19.10
N ALA A 338 -13.03 1.99 18.67
CA ALA A 338 -12.95 2.36 17.25
C ALA A 338 -11.71 1.80 16.54
N LEU A 339 -10.56 1.72 17.22
CA LEU A 339 -9.33 1.16 16.64
C LEU A 339 -9.47 -0.32 16.24
N GLY A 340 -10.41 -1.07 16.83
CA GLY A 340 -10.72 -2.44 16.42
C GLY A 340 -11.32 -2.57 15.02
N GLU A 341 -11.73 -1.46 14.41
CA GLU A 341 -12.22 -1.43 13.03
C GLU A 341 -11.11 -1.35 11.98
N TYR A 342 -9.84 -1.20 12.39
CA TYR A 342 -8.74 -0.91 11.48
C TYR A 342 -8.52 -2.01 10.44
N ASN A 343 -8.45 -3.27 10.88
CA ASN A 343 -8.07 -4.40 10.03
C ASN A 343 -9.14 -5.48 9.95
N GLY A 344 -9.59 -6.00 11.10
CA GLY A 344 -10.40 -7.22 11.15
C GLY A 344 -11.78 -7.18 10.48
N LYS A 345 -12.29 -6.01 10.07
CA LYS A 345 -13.54 -5.93 9.28
C LYS A 345 -13.33 -6.13 7.78
N PHE A 346 -12.06 -6.10 7.33
CA PHE A 346 -11.66 -6.24 5.94
C PHE A 346 -11.17 -7.65 5.58
N MET A 347 -11.19 -8.59 6.54
CA MET A 347 -10.75 -9.98 6.38
C MET A 347 -11.77 -10.84 5.61
N VAL A 348 -12.15 -10.40 4.42
CA VAL A 348 -13.06 -11.09 3.49
C VAL A 348 -12.80 -10.59 2.06
N ASN A 349 -12.84 -11.50 1.07
CA ASN A 349 -12.72 -11.19 -0.36
C ASN A 349 -11.45 -10.45 -0.81
N GLN A 350 -10.36 -10.55 -0.03
CA GLN A 350 -9.08 -9.91 -0.33
C GLN A 350 -7.94 -10.93 -0.28
N LYS A 351 -6.85 -10.63 -1.00
CA LYS A 351 -5.64 -11.46 -1.04
C LYS A 351 -4.49 -10.70 -0.38
N VAL A 352 -3.59 -11.45 0.23
CA VAL A 352 -2.43 -10.89 0.95
C VAL A 352 -1.30 -10.57 -0.03
N LEU A 353 -0.63 -9.45 0.21
CA LEU A 353 0.64 -9.09 -0.42
C LEU A 353 1.73 -8.85 0.62
N ARG A 354 2.98 -9.14 0.24
CA ARG A 354 4.15 -9.04 1.14
C ARG A 354 5.28 -8.21 0.52
N GLY A 355 6.26 -7.83 1.32
CA GLY A 355 7.50 -7.16 0.87
C GLY A 355 7.51 -5.63 0.94
N GLY A 356 6.42 -4.92 0.69
CA GLY A 356 6.50 -3.47 0.50
C GLY A 356 6.94 -3.08 -0.91
N SER A 357 6.79 -1.81 -1.25
CA SER A 357 7.06 -1.27 -2.58
C SER A 357 7.97 -0.06 -2.55
N VAL A 358 8.36 0.42 -3.75
CA VAL A 358 9.08 1.69 -3.91
C VAL A 358 8.32 2.91 -3.35
N ALA A 359 7.01 2.80 -3.14
CA ALA A 359 6.19 3.83 -2.52
C ALA A 359 6.01 3.63 -1.01
N THR A 360 6.44 2.49 -0.45
CA THR A 360 6.30 2.24 0.98
C THR A 360 7.33 3.04 1.79
N PRO A 361 6.91 3.83 2.80
CA PRO A 361 7.83 4.64 3.59
C PRO A 361 8.87 3.80 4.36
N ARG A 362 10.02 4.42 4.63
CA ARG A 362 11.07 3.81 5.46
C ARG A 362 10.53 3.50 6.85
N ASP A 363 11.04 2.41 7.42
CA ASP A 363 10.66 1.93 8.76
C ASP A 363 9.13 1.69 8.91
N HIS A 364 8.45 1.34 7.82
CA HIS A 364 7.03 0.97 7.82
C HIS A 364 6.81 -0.54 7.70
N THR A 365 7.55 -1.16 6.78
CA THR A 365 7.44 -2.59 6.48
C THR A 365 8.25 -3.44 7.46
N ARG A 366 7.94 -4.73 7.47
CA ARG A 366 8.62 -5.77 8.21
C ARG A 366 8.33 -7.11 7.53
N PRO A 367 9.15 -8.14 7.78
CA PRO A 367 8.90 -9.49 7.27
C PRO A 367 7.50 -10.00 7.52
N THR A 368 6.82 -9.60 8.60
CA THR A 368 5.47 -10.05 8.96
C THR A 368 4.35 -9.18 8.37
N TYR A 369 4.66 -8.03 7.74
CA TYR A 369 3.65 -7.06 7.29
C TYR A 369 2.67 -7.64 6.28
N ARG A 370 1.37 -7.59 6.59
CA ARG A 370 0.31 -8.13 5.72
C ARG A 370 -0.46 -6.99 5.05
N ASN A 371 -0.07 -6.64 3.82
CA ASN A 371 -0.90 -5.78 2.99
C ASN A 371 -2.02 -6.60 2.36
N PHE A 372 -3.13 -5.97 2.00
CA PHE A 372 -4.30 -6.68 1.48
C PHE A 372 -5.10 -5.81 0.52
N PHE A 373 -5.48 -6.40 -0.61
CA PHE A 373 -6.33 -5.75 -1.61
C PHE A 373 -7.28 -6.76 -2.26
N HIS A 374 -8.37 -6.25 -2.83
CA HIS A 374 -9.24 -7.07 -3.67
C HIS A 374 -8.49 -7.57 -4.92
N PRO A 375 -8.79 -8.80 -5.39
CA PRO A 375 -8.00 -9.46 -6.42
C PRO A 375 -7.86 -8.72 -7.75
N HIS A 376 -8.85 -7.90 -8.13
CA HIS A 376 -8.87 -7.17 -9.41
C HIS A 376 -8.11 -5.84 -9.39
N LEU A 377 -7.67 -5.37 -8.22
CA LEU A 377 -7.08 -4.04 -8.06
C LEU A 377 -5.62 -4.00 -8.53
N ARG A 378 -5.24 -2.89 -9.18
CA ARG A 378 -3.97 -2.78 -9.94
C ARG A 378 -3.16 -1.51 -9.71
N TRP A 379 -3.76 -0.46 -9.12
CA TRP A 379 -3.09 0.85 -9.07
C TRP A 379 -1.93 0.92 -8.07
N GLN A 380 -1.91 -0.02 -7.12
CA GLN A 380 -0.80 -0.24 -6.20
C GLN A 380 0.47 -0.70 -6.93
N PHE A 381 1.65 -0.51 -6.33
CA PHE A 381 2.92 -1.03 -6.87
C PHE A 381 3.05 -2.54 -6.61
N THR A 382 2.21 -3.31 -7.29
CA THR A 382 2.09 -4.76 -7.15
C THR A 382 2.87 -5.49 -8.23
N GLY A 383 3.50 -6.60 -7.88
CA GLY A 383 4.19 -7.51 -8.78
C GLY A 383 4.00 -8.95 -8.33
N LEU A 384 4.86 -9.85 -8.79
CA LEU A 384 4.80 -11.25 -8.41
C LEU A 384 6.19 -11.89 -8.31
N ARG A 385 6.25 -12.92 -7.46
CA ARG A 385 7.36 -13.87 -7.30
C ARG A 385 6.78 -15.27 -7.43
N LEU A 386 7.51 -16.15 -8.10
CA LEU A 386 7.04 -17.50 -8.37
C LEU A 386 7.58 -18.52 -7.37
N VAL A 387 6.81 -19.58 -7.18
CA VAL A 387 7.19 -20.79 -6.46
C VAL A 387 6.97 -22.00 -7.38
N LYS A 388 7.93 -22.92 -7.35
CA LYS A 388 7.81 -24.25 -7.94
C LYS A 388 7.64 -25.27 -6.83
N ASP A 389 6.60 -26.08 -6.98
CA ASP A 389 6.52 -27.35 -6.26
C ASP A 389 7.50 -28.36 -6.88
N LYS A 390 8.06 -29.23 -6.04
CA LYS A 390 8.82 -30.39 -6.50
C LYS A 390 7.94 -31.63 -6.65
#